data_AF-I4CR00-F1
#
_entry.id   AF-I4CR00-F1
#
_cell.length_a   1.000
_cell.length_b   1.000
_cell.length_c   1.000
_cell.angle_alpha   90.00
_cell.angle_beta   90.00
_cell.angle_gamma   90.00
#
_symmetry.space_group_name_H-M   'P 1'
#
loop_
_entity.id
_entity.type
_entity.pdbx_description
1 polymer ?
#
loop_
_entity_poly.entity_id
_entity_poly.type
_entity_poly.pdbx_seq_one_letter_code
_entity_poly.pdbx_strand_id
1 'polypeptide(L)'
;MKLRERDLEIDFTDAIDAIVFDQMKANKPNYHGIAEMHRVDFVVELEEAILFVEVKDPGNPRAQAEGLEKFYAELKSGTLGDTFAAKFIDTFLYRWAEERLHKPVHYISLVTFEDSELLPNFSDEIAKKLPPMGKIMPRWKRQLAENCQVFNVELWNQSFPKWLATRIAPAENA
;
A
#
# COMPACT_ATOMS: atom_id res chain seq x y z
N MET A 1 -3.61 -15.97 -0.34
CA MET A 1 -2.42 -15.79 -1.20
C MET A 1 -1.41 -14.99 -0.41
N LYS A 2 -0.20 -15.53 -0.23
CA LYS A 2 0.81 -14.93 0.65
C LYS A 2 1.72 -13.98 -0.10
N LEU A 3 1.74 -12.72 0.31
CA LEU A 3 2.66 -11.71 -0.19
C LEU A 3 3.60 -11.27 0.93
N ARG A 4 4.82 -10.89 0.55
CA ARG A 4 5.89 -10.52 1.48
C ARG A 4 6.54 -9.23 1.03
N GLU A 5 6.74 -8.33 1.98
CA GLU A 5 7.67 -7.20 1.87
C GLU A 5 8.68 -7.34 3.01
N ARG A 6 9.92 -7.71 2.65
CA ARG A 6 10.99 -8.07 3.60
C ARG A 6 10.55 -9.12 4.62
N ASP A 7 10.50 -8.76 5.91
CA ASP A 7 10.11 -9.61 7.03
C ASP A 7 8.62 -9.47 7.40
N LEU A 8 7.81 -8.74 6.64
CA LEU A 8 6.36 -8.69 6.82
C LEU A 8 5.67 -9.60 5.79
N GLU A 9 4.81 -10.50 6.28
CA GLU A 9 3.95 -11.37 5.46
C GLU A 9 2.47 -11.04 5.74
N ILE A 10 1.68 -10.95 4.67
CA ILE A 10 0.21 -10.92 4.73
C ILE A 10 -0.34 -12.07 3.89
N ASP A 11 -1.27 -12.84 4.44
CA ASP A 11 -2.00 -13.87 3.70
C ASP A 11 -3.40 -13.37 3.32
N PHE A 12 -3.58 -12.94 2.08
CA PHE A 12 -4.88 -12.55 1.54
C PHE A 12 -5.71 -13.79 1.20
N THR A 13 -6.33 -14.39 2.20
CA THR A 13 -6.93 -15.75 2.13
C THR A 13 -8.06 -15.90 1.11
N ASP A 14 -8.78 -14.83 0.80
CA ASP A 14 -9.88 -14.78 -0.17
C ASP A 14 -9.58 -13.94 -1.43
N ALA A 15 -8.29 -13.70 -1.71
CA ALA A 15 -7.88 -13.08 -2.97
C ALA A 15 -8.07 -14.03 -4.16
N ILE A 16 -8.60 -13.48 -5.25
CA ILE A 16 -8.66 -14.10 -6.59
C ILE A 16 -7.27 -14.05 -7.23
N ASP A 17 -6.58 -12.93 -7.07
CA ASP A 17 -5.20 -12.71 -7.49
C ASP A 17 -4.49 -11.78 -6.52
N ALA A 18 -3.18 -11.93 -6.36
CA ALA A 18 -2.38 -11.10 -5.48
C ALA A 18 -0.94 -11.07 -5.99
N ILE A 19 -0.41 -9.87 -6.24
CA ILE A 19 0.92 -9.70 -6.85
C ILE A 19 1.77 -8.73 -6.04
N VAL A 20 3.09 -9.00 -6.00
CA VAL A 20 4.10 -7.99 -5.65
C VAL A 20 4.24 -7.07 -6.86
N PHE A 21 3.68 -5.88 -6.76
CA PHE A 21 3.50 -4.96 -7.88
C PHE A 21 4.74 -4.11 -8.14
N ASP A 22 5.54 -3.83 -7.11
CA ASP A 22 6.79 -3.09 -7.25
C ASP A 22 7.96 -3.95 -7.78
N GLN A 23 7.70 -5.18 -8.24
CA GLN A 23 8.69 -6.13 -8.70
C GLN A 23 9.50 -5.64 -9.91
N MET A 24 10.76 -5.29 -9.68
CA MET A 24 11.69 -4.82 -10.71
C MET A 24 12.73 -5.84 -11.19
N LYS A 25 12.68 -7.10 -10.74
CA LYS A 25 13.58 -8.15 -11.24
C LYS A 25 12.97 -8.81 -12.49
N ALA A 26 13.60 -8.59 -13.64
CA ALA A 26 13.14 -9.10 -14.94
C ALA A 26 12.97 -10.63 -15.02
N ASN A 27 13.59 -11.38 -14.11
CA ASN A 27 13.47 -12.84 -14.03
C ASN A 27 12.40 -13.33 -13.05
N LYS A 28 11.60 -12.43 -12.46
CA LYS A 28 10.48 -12.76 -11.57
C LYS A 28 9.15 -12.55 -12.29
N PRO A 29 8.11 -13.33 -11.95
CA PRO A 29 6.76 -13.08 -12.45
C PRO A 29 6.31 -11.67 -12.05
N ASN A 30 5.41 -11.10 -12.84
CA ASN A 30 4.89 -9.74 -12.64
C ASN A 30 5.97 -8.66 -12.62
N TYR A 31 7.09 -8.89 -13.33
CA TYR A 31 8.09 -7.86 -13.60
C TYR A 31 7.41 -6.65 -14.24
N HIS A 32 7.50 -5.51 -13.58
CA HIS A 32 6.77 -4.32 -13.96
C HIS A 32 7.40 -3.61 -15.18
N GLY A 33 8.73 -3.60 -15.31
CA GLY A 33 9.42 -3.07 -16.49
C GLY A 33 9.52 -1.54 -16.62
N ILE A 34 8.88 -0.76 -15.76
CA ILE A 34 8.87 0.70 -15.81
C ILE A 34 9.33 1.24 -14.46
N ALA A 35 10.41 2.01 -14.44
CA ALA A 35 11.07 2.48 -13.22
C ALA A 35 10.71 3.93 -12.88
N GLU A 36 10.18 4.67 -13.84
CA GLU A 36 9.96 6.12 -13.82
C GLU A 36 8.76 6.56 -12.98
N MET A 37 7.82 5.64 -12.71
CA MET A 37 6.64 5.94 -11.90
C MET A 37 6.70 5.20 -10.56
N HIS A 38 5.97 5.71 -9.58
CA HIS A 38 5.86 5.10 -8.26
C HIS A 38 4.95 3.87 -8.32
N ARG A 39 5.17 2.94 -7.38
CA ARG A 39 4.42 1.69 -7.29
C ARG A 39 4.12 1.42 -5.83
N VAL A 40 2.91 0.96 -5.55
CA VAL A 40 2.61 0.31 -4.26
C VAL A 40 3.29 -1.07 -4.22
N ASP A 41 3.51 -1.60 -3.03
CA ASP A 41 4.17 -2.91 -2.88
C ASP A 41 3.29 -4.04 -3.42
N PHE A 42 1.99 -4.05 -3.10
CA PHE A 42 1.06 -5.08 -3.54
C PHE A 42 -0.18 -4.56 -4.26
N VAL A 43 -0.65 -5.34 -5.22
CA VAL A 43 -2.01 -5.23 -5.77
C VAL A 43 -2.73 -6.54 -5.52
N VAL A 44 -3.90 -6.47 -4.89
CA VAL A 44 -4.71 -7.64 -4.53
C VAL A 44 -6.08 -7.50 -5.14
N GLU A 45 -6.51 -8.52 -5.87
CA GLU A 45 -7.83 -8.60 -6.45
C GLU A 45 -8.72 -9.51 -5.61
N LEU A 46 -9.81 -8.95 -5.09
CA LEU A 46 -10.88 -9.65 -4.39
C LEU A 46 -12.09 -9.80 -5.33
N GLU A 47 -13.13 -10.51 -4.88
CA GLU A 47 -14.39 -10.63 -5.63
C GLU A 47 -15.01 -9.25 -5.93
N GLU A 48 -15.13 -8.40 -4.91
CA GLU A 48 -15.87 -7.13 -4.99
C GLU A 48 -14.98 -5.89 -5.13
N ALA A 49 -13.65 -6.04 -5.05
CA ALA A 49 -12.73 -4.90 -4.93
C ALA A 49 -11.32 -5.21 -5.41
N ILE A 50 -10.55 -4.14 -5.66
CA ILE A 50 -9.10 -4.18 -5.82
C ILE A 50 -8.49 -3.40 -4.65
N LEU A 51 -7.52 -4.00 -3.97
CA LEU A 51 -6.71 -3.34 -2.95
C LEU A 51 -5.38 -2.92 -3.56
N PHE A 52 -5.03 -1.66 -3.37
CA PHE A 52 -3.66 -1.18 -3.49
C PHE A 52 -3.08 -1.13 -2.09
N VAL A 53 -2.01 -1.89 -1.86
CA VAL A 53 -1.42 -2.02 -0.53
C VAL A 53 0.02 -1.52 -0.53
N GLU A 54 0.27 -0.49 0.28
CA GLU A 54 1.61 0.02 0.57
C GLU A 54 2.05 -0.44 1.95
N VAL A 55 3.28 -0.91 2.08
CA VAL A 55 3.92 -1.37 3.31
C VAL A 55 5.14 -0.50 3.60
N LYS A 56 5.11 0.20 4.74
CA LYS A 56 6.23 1.00 5.22
C LYS A 56 6.64 0.50 6.60
N ASP A 57 7.89 0.08 6.74
CA ASP A 57 8.39 -0.55 7.96
C ASP A 57 9.44 0.32 8.69
N PRO A 58 9.08 1.49 9.29
CA PRO A 58 10.03 2.28 10.06
C PRO A 58 10.41 1.62 11.40
N GLY A 59 9.56 0.71 11.88
CA GLY A 59 9.75 -0.05 13.11
C GLY A 59 10.52 -1.36 12.91
N ASN A 60 11.20 -1.53 11.78
CA ASN A 60 11.99 -2.73 11.51
C ASN A 60 13.08 -2.83 12.59
N PRO A 61 13.20 -3.95 13.34
CA PRO A 61 14.24 -4.10 14.36
C PRO A 61 15.68 -3.98 13.83
N ARG A 62 15.86 -4.11 12.50
CA ARG A 62 17.15 -3.92 11.81
C ARG A 62 17.30 -2.55 11.16
N ALA A 63 16.24 -1.74 11.12
CA ALA A 63 16.37 -0.36 10.66
C ALA A 63 17.29 0.40 11.61
N GLN A 64 18.22 1.15 11.05
CA GLN A 64 19.05 2.04 11.83
C GLN A 64 18.20 3.23 12.33
N ALA A 65 18.60 3.84 13.46
CA ALA A 65 17.94 5.01 14.02
C ALA A 65 17.68 6.12 12.97
N GLU A 66 18.59 6.26 12.01
CA GLU A 66 18.48 7.17 10.87
C GLU A 66 17.21 6.93 10.02
N GLY A 67 16.78 5.69 9.84
CA GLY A 67 15.57 5.36 9.07
C GLY A 67 14.29 5.84 9.76
N LEU A 68 14.25 5.75 11.10
CA LEU A 68 13.14 6.23 11.90
C LEU A 68 13.13 7.77 11.95
N GLU A 69 14.29 8.40 12.14
CA GLU A 69 14.42 9.86 12.09
C GLU A 69 13.99 10.42 10.73
N LYS A 70 14.43 9.80 9.64
CA LYS A 70 14.01 10.16 8.28
C LYS A 70 12.50 10.03 8.11
N PHE A 71 11.89 8.94 8.59
CA PHE A 71 10.45 8.76 8.55
C PHE A 71 9.71 9.90 9.26
N TYR A 72 10.12 10.25 10.49
CA TYR A 72 9.52 11.36 11.22
C TYR A 72 9.72 12.71 10.55
N ALA A 73 10.90 12.94 9.95
CA ALA A 73 11.18 14.16 9.21
C ALA A 73 10.25 14.29 7.99
N GLU A 74 10.08 13.21 7.23
CA GLU A 74 9.19 13.15 6.05
C GLU A 74 7.71 13.26 6.42
N LEU A 75 7.30 12.67 7.54
CA LEU A 75 5.95 12.80 8.07
C LEU A 75 5.66 14.24 8.48
N LYS A 76 6.59 14.90 9.19
CA LYS A 76 6.44 16.28 9.64
C LYS A 76 6.48 17.30 8.49
N SER A 77 7.28 17.06 7.46
CA SER A 77 7.35 17.92 6.28
C SER A 77 6.18 17.72 5.32
N GLY A 78 5.44 16.62 5.45
CA GLY A 78 4.39 16.17 4.53
C GLY A 78 4.93 15.49 3.26
N THR A 79 6.24 15.38 3.06
CA THR A 79 6.80 14.71 1.87
C THR A 79 6.49 13.22 1.86
N LEU A 80 6.24 12.62 3.03
CA LEU A 80 5.78 11.25 3.13
C LEU A 80 4.39 11.08 2.49
N GLY A 81 3.43 11.96 2.80
CA GLY A 81 2.12 11.91 2.18
C GLY A 81 2.14 12.17 0.68
N ASP A 82 3.06 13.01 0.19
CA ASP A 82 3.26 13.22 -1.26
C ASP A 82 3.73 11.92 -1.93
N THR A 83 4.65 11.21 -1.30
CA THR A 83 5.17 9.92 -1.80
C THR A 83 4.06 8.86 -1.85
N PHE A 84 3.24 8.76 -0.80
CA PHE A 84 2.13 7.81 -0.74
C PHE A 84 1.04 8.15 -1.76
N ALA A 85 0.74 9.43 -1.97
CA ALA A 85 -0.21 9.86 -2.99
C ALA A 85 0.31 9.54 -4.40
N ALA A 86 1.60 9.79 -4.67
CA ALA A 86 2.22 9.46 -5.95
C ALA A 86 2.16 7.95 -6.23
N LYS A 87 2.46 7.11 -5.24
CA LYS A 87 2.33 5.63 -5.34
C LYS A 87 0.92 5.21 -5.73
N PHE A 88 -0.11 5.80 -5.15
CA PHE A 88 -1.49 5.52 -5.55
C PHE A 88 -1.77 5.95 -6.99
N ILE A 89 -1.48 7.22 -7.34
CA ILE A 89 -1.83 7.81 -8.64
C ILE A 89 -1.15 7.05 -9.77
N ASP A 90 0.13 6.76 -9.61
CA ASP A 90 0.93 6.06 -10.61
C ASP A 90 0.49 4.59 -10.75
N THR A 91 0.25 3.89 -9.63
CA THR A 91 -0.33 2.54 -9.64
C THR A 91 -1.68 2.53 -10.34
N PHE A 92 -2.55 3.50 -10.06
CA PHE A 92 -3.86 3.61 -10.71
C PHE A 92 -3.70 3.75 -12.22
N LEU A 93 -2.81 4.63 -12.68
CA LEU A 93 -2.54 4.83 -14.10
C LEU A 93 -2.01 3.56 -14.78
N TYR A 94 -1.13 2.82 -14.10
CA TYR A 94 -0.66 1.53 -14.60
C TYR A 94 -1.79 0.53 -14.76
N ARG A 95 -2.56 0.29 -13.70
CA ARG A 95 -3.65 -0.69 -13.74
C ARG A 95 -4.74 -0.27 -14.72
N TRP A 96 -4.93 1.04 -14.94
CA TRP A 96 -5.79 1.56 -15.99
C TRP A 96 -5.26 1.19 -17.39
N ALA A 97 -3.97 1.40 -17.65
CA ALA A 97 -3.32 1.08 -18.93
C ALA A 97 -3.28 -0.43 -19.22
N GLU A 98 -3.26 -1.27 -18.18
CA GLU A 98 -3.37 -2.73 -18.28
C GLU A 98 -4.82 -3.22 -18.44
N GLU A 99 -5.80 -2.33 -18.45
CA GLU A 99 -7.24 -2.66 -18.46
C GLU A 99 -7.67 -3.52 -17.25
N ARG A 100 -6.97 -3.40 -16.12
CA ARG A 100 -7.21 -4.19 -14.91
C ARG A 100 -8.09 -3.49 -13.87
N LEU A 101 -8.48 -2.23 -14.09
CA LEU A 101 -9.35 -1.47 -13.18
C LEU A 101 -10.84 -1.64 -13.53
N HIS A 102 -11.39 -2.77 -13.11
CA HIS A 102 -12.79 -3.15 -13.35
C HIS A 102 -13.63 -3.25 -12.07
N LYS A 103 -13.01 -3.08 -10.90
CA LYS A 103 -13.63 -3.09 -9.57
C LYS A 103 -13.28 -1.80 -8.81
N PRO A 104 -14.04 -1.45 -7.77
CA PRO A 104 -13.68 -0.34 -6.89
C PRO A 104 -12.29 -0.52 -6.26
N VAL A 105 -11.53 0.57 -6.15
CA VAL A 105 -10.16 0.56 -5.63
C VAL A 105 -10.13 1.13 -4.23
N HIS A 106 -9.59 0.36 -3.29
CA HIS A 106 -9.27 0.82 -1.94
C HIS A 106 -7.75 0.93 -1.77
N TYR A 107 -7.29 2.08 -1.30
CA TYR A 107 -5.89 2.30 -0.96
C TYR A 107 -5.68 2.10 0.54
N ILE A 108 -4.91 1.08 0.89
CA ILE A 108 -4.68 0.68 2.28
C ILE A 108 -3.19 0.64 2.52
N SER A 109 -2.73 1.31 3.57
CA SER A 109 -1.31 1.35 3.93
C SER A 109 -1.07 0.67 5.26
N LEU A 110 -0.08 -0.22 5.33
CA LEU A 110 0.45 -0.78 6.56
C LEU A 110 1.75 -0.06 6.91
N VAL A 111 1.75 0.68 8.02
CA VAL A 111 2.93 1.37 8.53
C VAL A 111 3.27 0.81 9.91
N THR A 112 4.43 0.17 10.07
CA THR A 112 4.82 -0.40 11.37
C THR A 112 5.29 0.71 12.32
N PHE A 113 4.32 1.39 12.90
CA PHE A 113 4.54 2.57 13.70
C PHE A 113 3.71 2.45 14.99
N GLU A 114 4.36 2.67 16.12
CA GLU A 114 3.77 2.43 17.44
C GLU A 114 2.79 3.53 17.85
N ASP A 115 3.02 4.77 17.43
CA ASP A 115 2.18 5.90 17.82
C ASP A 115 0.92 5.97 16.94
N SER A 116 -0.07 5.16 17.33
CA SER A 116 -1.34 5.00 16.63
C SER A 116 -2.16 6.29 16.52
N GLU A 117 -1.91 7.29 17.39
CA GLU A 117 -2.63 8.56 17.38
C GLU A 117 -2.32 9.41 16.14
N LEU A 118 -1.18 9.17 15.50
CA LEU A 118 -0.78 9.87 14.27
C LEU A 118 -1.37 9.25 12.99
N LEU A 119 -1.91 8.02 13.05
CA LEU A 119 -2.39 7.30 11.87
C LEU A 119 -3.62 7.95 11.20
N PRO A 120 -4.64 8.44 11.94
CA PRO A 120 -5.76 9.15 11.32
C PRO A 120 -5.30 10.44 10.63
N ASN A 121 -4.44 11.22 11.28
CA ASN A 121 -3.88 12.44 10.70
C ASN A 121 -3.11 12.15 9.42
N PHE A 122 -2.33 11.07 9.39
CA PHE A 122 -1.58 10.67 8.20
C PHE A 122 -2.49 10.16 7.08
N SER A 123 -3.55 9.41 7.43
CA SER A 123 -4.58 9.00 6.47
C SER A 123 -5.25 10.22 5.81
N ASP A 124 -5.63 11.22 6.62
CA ASP A 124 -6.22 12.47 6.13
C ASP A 124 -5.24 13.29 5.28
N GLU A 125 -3.96 13.29 5.63
CA GLU A 125 -2.93 13.98 4.85
C GLU A 125 -2.80 13.39 3.45
N ILE A 126 -2.71 12.05 3.34
CA ILE A 126 -2.66 11.36 2.05
C ILE A 126 -3.96 11.60 1.27
N ALA A 127 -5.11 11.41 1.92
CA ALA A 127 -6.44 11.58 1.30
C ALA A 127 -6.64 12.96 0.66
N LYS A 128 -6.12 14.04 1.28
CA LYS A 128 -6.17 15.41 0.72
C LYS A 128 -5.36 15.58 -0.57
N LYS A 129 -4.38 14.70 -0.80
CA LYS A 129 -3.49 14.70 -1.96
C LYS A 129 -3.95 13.75 -3.06
N LEU A 130 -4.93 12.88 -2.77
CA LEU A 130 -5.52 11.97 -3.74
C LEU A 130 -6.57 12.68 -4.61
N PRO A 131 -6.90 12.11 -5.78
CA PRO A 131 -8.09 12.52 -6.51
C PRO A 131 -9.35 12.41 -5.64
N PRO A 132 -10.38 13.24 -5.88
CA PRO A 132 -11.61 13.25 -5.09
C PRO A 132 -12.25 11.85 -4.91
N MET A 133 -12.37 11.41 -3.66
CA MET A 133 -13.05 10.17 -3.27
C MET A 133 -14.54 10.39 -3.05
N GLY A 134 -15.37 9.42 -3.44
CA GLY A 134 -16.83 9.43 -3.18
C GLY A 134 -17.63 10.58 -3.81
N LYS A 135 -17.04 11.34 -4.74
CA LYS A 135 -17.72 12.44 -5.43
C LYS A 135 -18.37 11.97 -6.72
N ILE A 136 -19.68 12.18 -6.84
CA ILE A 136 -20.42 11.96 -8.09
C ILE A 136 -20.22 13.19 -8.98
N MET A 137 -19.51 13.01 -10.09
CA MET A 137 -19.27 14.05 -11.09
C MET A 137 -20.03 13.72 -12.37
N PRO A 138 -20.80 14.65 -12.97
CA PRO A 138 -21.66 14.35 -14.13
C PRO A 138 -20.94 13.74 -15.34
N ARG A 139 -19.64 14.01 -15.49
CA ARG A 139 -18.82 13.53 -16.61
C ARG A 139 -17.98 12.29 -16.27
N TRP A 140 -17.83 11.97 -14.99
CA TRP A 140 -17.00 10.83 -14.59
C TRP A 140 -17.82 9.56 -14.75
N LYS A 141 -17.26 8.62 -15.52
CA LYS A 141 -17.86 7.30 -15.72
C LYS A 141 -17.26 6.23 -14.81
N ARG A 142 -16.21 6.58 -14.05
CA ARG A 142 -15.46 5.70 -13.17
C ARG A 142 -15.04 6.49 -11.92
N GLN A 143 -15.11 5.83 -10.76
CA GLN A 143 -14.47 6.32 -9.55
C GLN A 143 -12.97 5.99 -9.59
N LEU A 144 -12.16 6.78 -8.87
CA LEU A 144 -10.71 6.60 -8.81
C LEU A 144 -10.32 5.85 -7.53
N ALA A 145 -10.57 6.43 -6.37
CA ALA A 145 -10.41 5.77 -5.07
C ALA A 145 -11.73 5.81 -4.28
N GLU A 146 -12.08 4.70 -3.65
CA GLU A 146 -13.19 4.61 -2.69
C GLU A 146 -12.74 4.90 -1.26
N ASN A 147 -11.50 4.57 -0.92
CA ASN A 147 -10.97 4.70 0.43
C ASN A 147 -9.45 4.93 0.43
N CYS A 148 -8.96 5.60 1.47
CA CYS A 148 -7.54 5.79 1.77
C CYS A 148 -7.34 5.71 3.28
N GLN A 149 -6.68 4.66 3.78
CA GLN A 149 -6.47 4.46 5.21
C GLN A 149 -5.09 3.91 5.52
N VAL A 150 -4.54 4.37 6.64
CA VAL A 150 -3.26 3.91 7.18
C VAL A 150 -3.51 3.15 8.49
N PHE A 151 -2.90 1.97 8.60
CA PHE A 151 -2.98 1.10 9.75
C PHE A 151 -1.58 0.79 10.27
N ASN A 152 -1.43 0.61 11.57
CA ASN A 152 -0.32 -0.18 12.11
C ASN A 152 -0.70 -1.67 12.12
N VAL A 153 0.23 -2.53 12.53
CA VAL A 153 0.03 -3.99 12.53
C VAL A 153 -1.15 -4.40 13.42
N GLU A 154 -1.30 -3.76 14.58
CA GLU A 154 -2.38 -4.06 15.51
C GLU A 154 -3.75 -3.71 14.90
N LEU A 155 -3.95 -2.47 14.47
CA LEU A 155 -5.22 -2.02 13.87
C LEU A 155 -5.54 -2.76 12.57
N TRP A 156 -4.51 -3.10 11.78
CA TRP A 156 -4.67 -3.93 10.58
C TRP A 156 -5.27 -5.29 10.96
N ASN A 157 -4.68 -5.98 11.94
CA ASN A 157 -5.13 -7.32 12.35
C ASN A 157 -6.50 -7.31 13.02
N GLN A 158 -6.86 -6.21 13.69
CA GLN A 158 -8.22 -6.00 14.22
C GLN A 158 -9.24 -5.75 13.09
N SER A 159 -8.87 -4.96 12.08
CA SER A 159 -9.78 -4.57 10.99
C SER A 159 -9.93 -5.64 9.93
N PHE A 160 -8.88 -6.43 9.69
CA PHE A 160 -8.79 -7.43 8.63
C PHE A 160 -8.42 -8.81 9.20
N PRO A 161 -9.31 -9.46 9.96
CA PRO A 161 -9.02 -10.74 10.62
C PRO A 161 -8.71 -11.89 9.64
N LYS A 162 -9.08 -11.74 8.36
CA LYS A 162 -8.77 -12.71 7.29
C LYS A 162 -7.38 -12.52 6.68
N TRP A 163 -6.76 -11.36 6.85
CA TRP A 163 -5.55 -10.94 6.16
C TRP A 163 -4.47 -10.52 7.15
N LEU A 164 -4.17 -11.37 8.13
CA LEU A 164 -3.28 -10.99 9.22
C LEU A 164 -1.89 -10.61 8.70
N ALA A 165 -1.41 -9.44 9.11
CA ALA A 165 -0.04 -8.99 8.94
C ALA A 165 0.82 -9.55 10.08
N THR A 166 1.90 -10.23 9.72
CA THR A 166 2.82 -10.87 10.68
C THR A 166 4.27 -10.59 10.34
N ARG A 167 5.11 -10.40 11.37
CA ARG A 167 6.57 -10.44 11.17
C ARG A 167 7.03 -11.89 11.12
N ILE A 168 7.72 -12.25 10.05
CA ILE A 168 8.37 -13.54 9.89
C ILE A 168 9.85 -13.43 10.23
N ALA A 169 10.42 -14.50 10.80
CA ALA A 169 11.87 -14.60 10.93
C ALA A 169 12.51 -14.45 9.53
N PRO A 170 13.72 -13.89 9.42
CA PRO A 170 14.42 -13.89 8.14
C PRO A 170 14.51 -15.34 7.65
N ALA A 171 14.27 -15.57 6.37
CA ALA A 171 14.69 -16.83 5.77
C ALA A 171 16.19 -16.97 6.05
N GLU A 172 16.61 -18.01 6.78
CA GLU A 172 17.99 -18.44 6.74
C GLU A 172 18.34 -18.64 5.26
N ASN A 173 19.37 -17.95 4.79
CA ASN A 173 19.76 -17.92 3.39
C ASN A 173 19.77 -19.35 2.80
N ALA A 174 18.86 -19.61 1.86
CA ALA A 174 18.88 -20.77 0.99
C ALA A 174 19.48 -20.39 -0.36
#